data_AF-E0E4K5-F1
#
_entry.id   AF-E0E4K5-F1
#
_cell.length_a   1.000
_cell.length_b   1.000
_cell.length_c   1.000
_cell.angle_alpha   90.00
_cell.angle_beta   90.00
_cell.angle_gamma   90.00
#
_symmetry.space_group_name_H-M   'P 1'
#
loop_
_entity.id
_entity.type
_entity.pdbx_description
1 polymer ?
#
loop_
_entity_poly.entity_id
_entity_poly.type
_entity_poly.pdbx_seq_one_letter_code
_entity_poly.pdbx_strand_id
1 'polypeptide(L)'
;MSARLVFIGLLSIMGVVFSLIILGMYIYMKRTTSSGKSLMEEAVNEQKNTEKMGLSEFLIYGSFIVIAVLYVIQMMNRESGGSPILAKAILLPPVMALFNARKRTGRTIFVFMATAIIAFYMSMVYIIIGLPPKAPVLTINNTQITLAHTSLGDITKDGFDIYVKEKESSSRDYDKLLTSGDYKKYPLDRTIRVKKGFQRYNDTVYKAPYLLVKDGLVVGNIGFYGDKDRETVLEDCKIVYLRLEKAYIDAARVNSISYKLDGVDLLDKLKLESLQKNFGDKLWLLPPSKPIDESQLHYGIQWTSGSDHLFWNQYFSYIHFDESNMMTSFDLSTEIGRDDHKK
;
A
#
# COMPACT_ATOMS: atom_id res chain seq x y z
N MET A 1 -22.76 10.03 5.81
CA MET A 1 -21.71 10.72 5.03
C MET A 1 -20.51 9.79 4.96
N SER A 2 -19.95 9.58 3.77
CA SER A 2 -18.78 8.69 3.55
C SER A 2 -17.60 9.15 4.41
N ALA A 3 -16.93 8.22 5.11
CA ALA A 3 -15.77 8.55 5.93
C ALA A 3 -14.64 9.14 5.06
N ARG A 4 -14.43 8.60 3.85
CA ARG A 4 -13.52 9.19 2.85
C ARG A 4 -13.86 10.65 2.58
N LEU A 5 -15.12 10.95 2.29
CA LEU A 5 -15.55 12.31 1.98
C LEU A 5 -15.34 13.26 3.16
N VAL A 6 -15.53 12.79 4.40
CA VAL A 6 -15.23 13.58 5.61
C VAL A 6 -13.74 13.93 5.68
N PHE A 7 -12.85 12.95 5.52
CA PHE A 7 -11.41 13.18 5.54
C PHE A 7 -10.95 14.09 4.38
N ILE A 8 -11.46 13.87 3.16
CA ILE A 8 -11.17 14.72 2.01
C ILE A 8 -11.66 16.15 2.27
N GLY A 9 -12.85 16.32 2.85
CA GLY A 9 -13.40 17.62 3.21
C GLY A 9 -12.55 18.34 4.27
N LEU A 10 -12.14 17.64 5.33
CA LEU A 10 -11.27 18.17 6.38
C LEU A 10 -9.91 18.62 5.82
N LEU A 11 -9.27 17.78 5.01
CA LEU A 11 -8.01 18.12 4.36
C LEU A 11 -8.16 19.32 3.42
N SER A 12 -9.27 19.39 2.66
CA SER A 12 -9.55 20.51 1.78
C SER A 12 -9.72 21.83 2.55
N ILE A 13 -10.49 21.82 3.64
CA ILE A 13 -10.66 22.99 4.52
C ILE A 13 -9.32 23.41 5.12
N MET A 14 -8.52 22.45 5.59
CA MET A 14 -7.20 22.71 6.14
C MET A 14 -6.28 23.36 5.09
N GLY A 15 -6.31 22.88 3.84
CA GLY A 15 -5.57 23.48 2.72
C GLY A 15 -6.00 24.92 2.43
N VAL A 16 -7.30 25.22 2.50
CA VAL A 16 -7.83 26.59 2.38
C VAL A 16 -7.33 27.47 3.52
N VAL A 17 -7.39 26.99 4.77
CA VAL A 17 -6.91 27.74 5.94
C VAL A 17 -5.42 28.06 5.81
N PHE A 18 -4.58 27.09 5.43
CA PHE A 18 -3.16 27.34 5.20
C PHE A 18 -2.90 28.32 4.05
N SER A 19 -3.69 28.25 2.99
CA SER A 19 -3.63 29.22 1.88
C SER A 19 -4.00 30.64 2.33
N LEU A 20 -5.02 30.78 3.18
CA LEU A 20 -5.41 32.06 3.77
C LEU A 20 -4.36 32.61 4.73
N ILE A 21 -3.67 31.75 5.48
CA ILE A 21 -2.54 32.16 6.32
C ILE A 21 -1.41 32.73 5.45
N ILE A 22 -1.03 32.04 4.37
CA ILE A 22 -0.01 32.51 3.43
C ILE A 22 -0.44 33.84 2.79
N LEU A 23 -1.70 33.97 2.36
CA LEU A 23 -2.23 35.19 1.78
C LEU A 23 -2.25 36.34 2.81
N GLY A 24 -2.66 36.07 4.04
CA GLY A 24 -2.67 37.03 5.14
C GLY A 24 -1.26 37.54 5.46
N MET A 25 -0.28 36.63 5.54
CA MET A 25 1.13 36.98 5.68
C MET A 25 1.61 37.86 4.53
N TYR A 26 1.27 37.52 3.28
CA TYR A 26 1.63 38.31 2.10
C TYR A 26 1.06 39.73 2.18
N ILE A 27 -0.24 39.86 2.46
CA ILE A 27 -0.92 41.15 2.57
C ILE A 27 -0.32 41.97 3.71
N TYR A 28 -0.12 41.36 4.88
CA TYR A 28 0.47 42.02 6.05
C TYR A 28 1.87 42.55 5.74
N MET A 29 2.77 41.70 5.24
CA MET A 29 4.16 42.11 4.96
C MET A 29 4.27 43.14 3.83
N LYS A 30 3.31 43.16 2.90
CA LYS A 30 3.27 44.16 1.82
C LYS A 30 2.73 45.52 2.29
N ARG A 31 1.77 45.52 3.23
CA ARG A 31 1.12 46.75 3.73
C ARG A 31 1.85 47.38 4.90
N THR A 32 2.44 46.57 5.76
CA THR A 32 3.22 47.05 6.90
C THR A 32 4.52 47.63 6.40
N THR A 33 4.79 48.87 6.78
CA THR A 33 6.03 49.57 6.43
C THR A 33 6.89 49.78 7.66
N SER A 34 8.19 49.60 7.48
CA SER A 34 9.25 49.87 8.45
C SER A 34 10.32 50.68 7.72
N SER A 35 10.77 51.77 8.33
CA SER A 35 11.77 52.67 7.74
C SER A 35 11.45 53.12 6.29
N GLY A 36 10.17 53.35 5.99
CA GLY A 36 9.69 53.81 4.67
C GLY A 36 9.64 52.74 3.57
N LYS A 37 9.96 51.47 3.88
CA LYS A 37 9.85 50.33 2.96
C LYS A 37 8.85 49.32 3.49
N SER A 38 8.26 48.51 2.61
CA SER A 38 7.45 47.38 3.05
C SER A 38 8.33 46.34 3.76
N LEU A 39 7.76 45.57 4.69
CA LEU A 39 8.49 44.45 5.33
C LEU A 39 9.02 43.45 4.29
N MET A 40 8.37 43.32 3.13
CA MET A 40 8.83 42.49 2.02
C MET A 40 10.21 42.91 1.48
N GLU A 41 10.53 44.20 1.50
CA GLU A 41 11.75 44.76 0.92
C GLU A 41 12.84 45.03 1.96
N GLU A 42 12.47 45.03 3.24
CA GLU A 42 13.39 45.25 4.34
C GLU A 42 14.39 44.09 4.47
N ALA A 43 15.63 44.42 4.80
CA ALA A 43 16.65 43.43 5.10
C ALA A 43 16.39 42.82 6.48
N VAL A 44 16.37 41.50 6.56
CA VAL A 44 16.07 40.77 7.81
C VAL A 44 17.34 40.41 8.58
N ASN A 45 18.50 40.61 7.95
CA ASN A 45 19.80 40.45 8.58
C ASN A 45 20.81 41.45 8.02
N GLU A 46 21.93 41.61 8.74
CA GLU A 46 22.99 42.59 8.43
C GLU A 46 24.04 42.04 7.44
N GLN A 47 23.75 40.90 6.82
CA GLN A 47 24.69 40.25 5.91
C GLN A 47 24.87 41.07 4.62
N LYS A 48 26.07 41.03 4.04
CA LYS A 48 26.40 41.79 2.82
C LYS A 48 26.30 40.95 1.54
N ASN A 49 26.50 39.64 1.64
CA ASN A 49 26.49 38.75 0.47
C ASN A 49 25.06 38.59 -0.09
N THR A 50 24.82 39.03 -1.33
CA THR A 50 23.51 38.95 -2.01
C THR A 50 23.44 37.85 -3.07
N GLU A 51 24.51 37.07 -3.24
CA GLU A 51 24.58 36.03 -4.25
C GLU A 51 23.54 34.94 -3.99
N LYS A 52 23.05 34.34 -5.09
CA LYS A 52 22.19 33.16 -4.99
C LYS A 52 23.01 32.01 -4.41
N MET A 53 22.47 31.37 -3.38
CA MET A 53 23.04 30.15 -2.84
C MET A 53 22.97 29.04 -3.90
N GLY A 54 24.10 28.37 -4.14
CA GLY A 54 24.14 27.23 -5.03
C GLY A 54 23.35 26.05 -4.47
N LEU A 55 22.90 25.13 -5.33
CA LEU A 55 22.16 23.94 -4.89
C LEU A 55 22.98 23.09 -3.91
N SER A 56 24.28 22.90 -4.16
CA SER A 56 25.19 22.16 -3.28
C SER A 56 25.32 22.81 -1.90
N GLU A 57 25.47 24.12 -1.84
CA GLU A 57 25.54 24.88 -0.58
C GLU A 57 24.21 24.77 0.19
N PHE A 58 23.08 24.89 -0.50
CA PHE A 58 21.77 24.73 0.11
C PHE A 58 21.57 23.32 0.71
N LEU A 59 22.02 22.28 0.01
CA LEU A 59 21.96 20.90 0.51
C LEU A 59 22.81 20.69 1.76
N ILE A 60 23.97 21.33 1.86
CA ILE A 60 24.82 21.27 3.06
C ILE A 60 24.08 21.83 4.28
N TYR A 61 23.56 23.06 4.18
CA TYR A 61 22.77 23.66 5.26
C TYR A 61 21.53 22.82 5.59
N GLY A 62 20.83 22.33 4.57
CA GLY A 62 19.70 21.43 4.72
C GLY A 62 20.04 20.15 5.49
N SER A 63 21.18 19.52 5.19
CA SER A 63 21.60 18.30 5.88
C SER A 63 21.88 18.52 7.36
N PHE A 64 22.46 19.66 7.76
CA PHE A 64 22.68 19.97 9.17
C PHE A 64 21.37 20.17 9.93
N ILE A 65 20.37 20.79 9.28
CA ILE A 65 19.03 20.92 9.86
C ILE A 65 18.39 19.53 10.02
N VAL A 66 18.47 18.66 9.01
CA VAL A 66 17.93 17.30 9.08
C VAL A 66 18.59 16.50 10.21
N ILE A 67 19.92 16.53 10.32
CA ILE A 67 20.66 15.85 11.40
C ILE A 67 20.20 16.36 12.78
N ALA A 68 20.07 17.68 12.94
CA ALA A 68 19.59 18.29 14.18
C ALA A 68 18.16 17.85 14.53
N VAL A 69 17.26 17.79 13.54
CA VAL A 69 15.88 17.29 13.72
C VAL A 69 15.88 15.81 14.16
N LEU A 70 16.64 14.96 13.48
CA LEU A 70 16.74 13.53 13.82
C LEU A 70 17.26 13.32 15.25
N TYR A 71 18.26 14.10 15.66
CA TYR A 71 18.80 14.05 17.02
C TYR A 71 17.76 14.48 18.06
N VAL A 72 16.99 15.53 17.80
CA VAL A 72 15.88 15.96 18.67
C VAL A 72 14.83 14.87 18.79
N ILE A 73 14.42 14.24 17.69
CA ILE A 73 13.45 13.12 17.70
C ILE A 73 13.98 11.95 18.53
N GLN A 74 15.25 11.56 18.32
CA GLN A 74 15.87 10.48 19.07
C GLN A 74 15.92 10.78 20.57
N MET A 75 16.21 12.03 20.95
CA MET A 75 16.20 12.49 22.34
C MET A 75 14.79 12.41 22.95
N MET A 76 13.76 12.81 22.20
CA MET A 76 12.37 12.77 22.65
C MET A 76 11.83 11.34 22.83
N ASN A 77 12.37 10.37 22.09
CA ASN A 77 11.97 8.96 22.17
C ASN A 77 12.64 8.18 23.32
N ARG A 78 13.54 8.82 24.09
CA ARG A 78 14.08 8.23 25.33
C ARG A 78 13.11 8.51 26.49
N GLU A 79 12.99 7.56 27.43
CA GLU A 79 12.02 7.58 28.54
C GLU A 79 12.04 8.86 29.39
N SER A 80 13.11 9.66 29.36
CA SER A 80 13.11 11.02 29.88
C SER A 80 12.56 12.00 28.82
N GLY A 81 11.28 12.34 28.89
CA GLY A 81 10.62 13.26 27.95
C GLY A 81 11.50 14.45 27.56
N GLY A 82 11.72 14.62 26.24
CA GLY A 82 12.66 15.61 25.72
C GLY A 82 12.29 17.04 26.11
N SER A 83 13.28 17.83 26.54
CA SER A 83 13.07 19.24 26.89
C SER A 83 12.91 20.12 25.63
N PRO A 84 11.82 20.90 25.49
CA PRO A 84 11.64 21.85 24.40
C PRO A 84 12.77 22.89 24.31
N ILE A 85 13.38 23.23 25.45
CA ILE A 85 14.49 24.19 25.53
C ILE A 85 15.74 23.61 24.87
N LEU A 86 16.05 22.33 25.17
CA LEU A 86 17.17 21.62 24.56
C LEU A 86 16.94 21.41 23.04
N ALA A 87 15.71 21.04 22.65
CA ALA A 87 15.35 20.91 21.24
C ALA A 87 15.58 22.22 20.47
N LYS A 88 15.17 23.35 21.05
CA LYS A 88 15.42 24.68 20.49
C LYS A 88 16.92 24.97 20.39
N ALA A 89 17.70 24.71 21.44
CA ALA A 89 19.14 24.95 21.44
C ALA A 89 19.89 24.17 20.35
N ILE A 90 19.40 22.98 19.99
CA ILE A 90 19.97 22.13 18.95
C ILE A 90 19.55 22.59 17.55
N LEU A 91 18.28 22.97 17.37
CA LEU A 91 17.73 23.36 16.06
C LEU A 91 18.08 24.79 15.64
N LEU A 92 18.22 25.72 16.58
CA LEU A 92 18.38 27.14 16.26
C LEU A 92 19.69 27.46 15.52
N PRO A 93 20.86 26.92 15.91
CA PRO A 93 22.12 27.21 15.22
C PRO A 93 22.14 26.87 13.72
N PRO A 94 21.77 25.65 13.27
CA PRO A 94 21.80 25.32 11.84
C PRO A 94 20.76 26.11 11.04
N VAL A 95 19.59 26.41 11.61
CA VAL A 95 18.58 27.27 10.98
C VAL A 95 19.11 28.69 10.81
N MET A 96 19.67 29.27 11.88
CA MET A 96 20.30 30.59 11.82
C MET A 96 21.44 30.64 10.81
N ALA A 97 22.25 29.58 10.71
CA ALA A 97 23.33 29.50 9.74
C ALA A 97 22.81 29.58 8.29
N LEU A 98 21.73 28.87 7.95
CA LEU A 98 21.08 28.95 6.63
C LEU A 98 20.57 30.37 6.32
N PHE A 99 19.93 31.02 7.29
CA PHE A 99 19.41 32.38 7.10
C PHE A 99 20.52 33.42 7.02
N ASN A 100 21.60 33.26 7.79
CA ASN A 100 22.74 34.18 7.82
C ASN A 100 23.78 33.93 6.74
N ALA A 101 23.67 32.86 5.96
CA ALA A 101 24.58 32.60 4.84
C ALA A 101 24.52 33.68 3.74
N ARG A 102 23.41 34.41 3.64
CA ARG A 102 23.19 35.51 2.67
C ARG A 102 22.39 36.64 3.31
N LYS A 103 22.45 37.80 2.69
CA LYS A 103 21.51 38.89 2.91
C LYS A 103 20.12 38.41 2.51
N ARG A 104 19.18 38.45 3.45
CA ARG A 104 17.78 38.05 3.21
C ARG A 104 16.87 39.25 3.32
N THR A 105 15.81 39.25 2.52
CA THR A 105 14.71 40.22 2.60
C THR A 105 13.49 39.55 3.20
N GLY A 106 12.51 40.34 3.66
CA GLY A 106 11.24 39.79 4.11
C GLY A 106 10.57 38.94 3.03
N ARG A 107 10.75 39.27 1.74
CA ARG A 107 10.28 38.44 0.62
C ARG A 107 10.91 37.05 0.65
N THR A 108 12.21 36.94 0.93
CA THR A 108 12.86 35.64 1.03
C THR A 108 12.35 34.84 2.24
N ILE A 109 12.18 35.49 3.40
CA ILE A 109 11.59 34.85 4.58
C ILE A 109 10.17 34.36 4.31
N PHE A 110 9.35 35.19 3.65
CA PHE A 110 7.99 34.84 3.25
C PHE A 110 7.98 33.57 2.39
N VAL A 111 8.85 33.47 1.38
CA VAL A 111 8.94 32.28 0.52
C VAL A 111 9.32 31.05 1.34
N PHE A 112 10.29 31.15 2.26
CA PHE A 112 10.65 30.03 3.15
C PHE A 112 9.48 29.60 4.02
N MET A 113 8.78 30.54 4.66
CA MET A 113 7.63 30.24 5.52
C MET A 113 6.47 29.63 4.72
N ALA A 114 6.14 30.19 3.56
CA ALA A 114 5.10 29.63 2.69
C ALA A 114 5.44 28.21 2.25
N THR A 115 6.71 27.96 1.88
CA THR A 115 7.20 26.63 1.51
C THR A 115 7.10 25.66 2.69
N ALA A 116 7.47 26.08 3.89
CA ALA A 116 7.36 25.26 5.10
C ALA A 116 5.91 24.92 5.44
N ILE A 117 4.97 25.88 5.32
CA ILE A 117 3.54 25.65 5.54
C ILE A 117 2.98 24.65 4.52
N ILE A 118 3.33 24.79 3.24
CA ILE A 118 2.90 23.87 2.18
C ILE A 118 3.48 22.47 2.42
N ALA A 119 4.78 22.37 2.75
CA ALA A 119 5.42 21.10 3.05
C ALA A 119 4.78 20.42 4.26
N PHE A 120 4.45 21.18 5.31
CA PHE A 120 3.73 20.68 6.48
C PHE A 120 2.35 20.15 6.11
N TYR A 121 1.55 20.92 5.36
CA TYR A 121 0.24 20.47 4.85
C TYR A 121 0.36 19.16 4.05
N MET A 122 1.29 19.08 3.10
CA MET A 122 1.51 17.88 2.29
C MET A 122 1.93 16.68 3.14
N SER A 123 2.74 16.91 4.19
CA SER A 123 3.11 15.85 5.13
C SER A 123 1.90 15.31 5.91
N MET A 124 0.97 16.18 6.32
CA MET A 124 -0.28 15.75 6.96
C MET A 124 -1.17 14.96 6.00
N VAL A 125 -1.32 15.41 4.75
CA VAL A 125 -2.04 14.65 3.71
C VAL A 125 -1.43 13.27 3.53
N TYR A 126 -0.09 13.18 3.45
CA TYR A 126 0.63 11.92 3.34
C TYR A 126 0.42 11.02 4.56
N ILE A 127 0.46 11.55 5.78
CA ILE A 127 0.26 10.76 7.01
C ILE A 127 -1.17 10.20 7.08
N ILE A 128 -2.17 11.00 6.67
CA ILE A 128 -3.58 10.65 6.79
C ILE A 128 -4.03 9.71 5.67
N ILE A 129 -3.66 9.97 4.41
CA ILE A 129 -4.10 9.19 3.25
C ILE A 129 -3.08 8.09 2.91
N GLY A 130 -1.79 8.36 3.06
CA GLY A 130 -0.72 7.50 2.58
C GLY A 130 -0.61 7.46 1.07
N LEU A 131 0.37 6.70 0.57
CA LEU A 131 0.47 6.35 -0.84
C LEU A 131 -0.29 5.06 -1.12
N PRO A 132 -0.84 4.89 -2.33
CA PRO A 132 -1.42 3.62 -2.74
C PRO A 132 -0.36 2.51 -2.68
N PRO A 133 -0.64 1.38 -2.00
CA PRO A 133 0.26 0.25 -2.00
C PRO A 133 0.42 -0.31 -3.42
N LYS A 134 1.65 -0.71 -3.77
CA LYS A 134 1.90 -1.47 -4.99
C LYS A 134 1.23 -2.84 -4.84
N ALA A 135 0.32 -3.17 -5.75
CA ALA A 135 -0.34 -4.47 -5.78
C ALA A 135 0.69 -5.60 -5.98
N PRO A 136 0.57 -6.72 -5.24
CA PRO A 136 1.40 -7.89 -5.45
C PRO A 136 1.07 -8.54 -6.80
N VAL A 137 2.10 -9.11 -7.42
CA VAL A 137 1.98 -9.85 -8.67
C VAL A 137 2.20 -11.33 -8.39
N LEU A 138 1.15 -12.13 -8.57
CA LEU A 138 1.27 -13.59 -8.62
C LEU A 138 1.49 -14.02 -10.05
N THR A 139 2.55 -14.77 -10.30
CA THR A 139 2.81 -15.36 -11.61
C THR A 139 2.53 -16.86 -11.56
N ILE A 140 1.62 -17.34 -12.41
CA ILE A 140 1.38 -18.76 -12.63
C ILE A 140 1.98 -19.11 -13.99
N ASN A 141 3.03 -19.93 -14.00
CA ASN A 141 3.90 -20.15 -15.15
C ASN A 141 4.44 -18.81 -15.70
N ASN A 142 3.88 -18.34 -16.82
CA ASN A 142 4.25 -17.07 -17.47
C ASN A 142 3.17 -15.99 -17.36
N THR A 143 2.02 -16.30 -16.76
CA THR A 143 0.89 -15.39 -16.68
C THR A 143 0.91 -14.61 -15.38
N GLN A 144 0.86 -13.28 -15.49
CA GLN A 144 0.85 -12.39 -14.34
C GLN A 144 -0.58 -12.02 -13.94
N ILE A 145 -0.87 -12.24 -12.67
CA ILE A 145 -2.12 -11.89 -12.01
C ILE A 145 -1.81 -10.84 -10.96
N THR A 146 -2.24 -9.61 -11.24
CA THR A 146 -2.19 -8.49 -10.31
C THR A 146 -3.58 -8.31 -9.71
N LEU A 147 -3.73 -8.54 -8.40
CA LEU A 147 -5.04 -8.47 -7.77
C LEU A 147 -5.69 -7.08 -7.91
N ALA A 148 -7.02 -7.08 -8.04
CA ALA A 148 -7.87 -5.92 -8.34
C ALA A 148 -7.59 -5.21 -9.68
N HIS A 149 -6.66 -5.72 -10.50
CA HIS A 149 -6.30 -5.13 -11.79
C HIS A 149 -6.50 -6.10 -12.97
N THR A 150 -6.04 -7.34 -12.83
CA THR A 150 -6.23 -8.39 -13.84
C THR A 150 -7.69 -8.83 -13.88
N SER A 151 -8.32 -8.78 -15.06
CA SER A 151 -9.68 -9.29 -15.27
C SER A 151 -9.69 -10.75 -15.65
N LEU A 152 -10.87 -11.37 -15.56
CA LEU A 152 -11.08 -12.69 -16.14
C LEU A 152 -10.79 -12.70 -17.66
N GLY A 153 -11.24 -11.67 -18.37
CA GLY A 153 -10.97 -11.52 -19.80
C GLY A 153 -9.48 -11.45 -20.16
N ASP A 154 -8.61 -11.11 -19.20
CA ASP A 154 -7.16 -11.09 -19.41
C ASP A 154 -6.56 -12.50 -19.27
N ILE A 155 -6.87 -13.23 -18.19
CA ILE A 155 -6.29 -14.56 -17.95
C ILE A 155 -6.83 -15.63 -18.90
N THR A 156 -8.04 -15.46 -19.44
CA THR A 156 -8.61 -16.40 -20.43
C THR A 156 -7.85 -16.37 -21.75
N LYS A 157 -7.31 -15.21 -22.15
CA LYS A 157 -6.42 -15.08 -23.32
C LYS A 157 -5.11 -15.85 -23.14
N ASP A 158 -4.69 -16.05 -21.90
CA ASP A 158 -3.50 -16.80 -21.51
C ASP A 158 -3.77 -18.32 -21.36
N GLY A 159 -4.93 -18.79 -21.82
CA GLY A 159 -5.31 -20.20 -21.85
C GLY A 159 -5.84 -20.74 -20.52
N PHE A 160 -6.25 -19.86 -19.60
CA PHE A 160 -6.94 -20.30 -18.39
C PHE A 160 -8.44 -20.46 -18.63
N ASP A 161 -8.99 -21.56 -18.13
CA ASP A 161 -10.41 -21.83 -18.08
C ASP A 161 -10.96 -21.49 -16.70
N ILE A 162 -12.22 -21.04 -16.65
CA ILE A 162 -12.95 -20.89 -15.39
C ILE A 162 -14.02 -21.95 -15.30
N TYR A 163 -14.10 -22.55 -14.13
CA TYR A 163 -15.15 -23.47 -13.77
C TYR A 163 -15.99 -22.86 -12.67
N VAL A 164 -17.30 -22.88 -12.86
CA VAL A 164 -18.29 -22.27 -11.95
C VAL A 164 -18.99 -23.37 -11.19
N LYS A 165 -19.21 -23.14 -9.90
CA LYS A 165 -19.92 -24.07 -9.03
C LYS A 165 -21.40 -24.13 -9.40
N GLU A 166 -21.91 -25.33 -9.68
CA GLU A 166 -23.31 -25.58 -10.04
C GLU A 166 -24.11 -26.10 -8.84
N LYS A 167 -23.49 -26.93 -8.00
CA LYS A 167 -24.11 -27.56 -6.83
C LYS A 167 -23.10 -27.72 -5.70
N GLU A 168 -23.60 -27.95 -4.50
CA GLU A 168 -22.73 -28.32 -3.38
C GLU A 168 -22.01 -29.64 -3.68
N SER A 169 -20.70 -29.65 -3.42
CA SER A 169 -19.84 -30.79 -3.77
C SER A 169 -20.31 -32.05 -3.07
N SER A 170 -20.62 -33.07 -3.85
CA SER A 170 -21.06 -34.38 -3.34
C SER A 170 -19.90 -35.22 -2.80
N SER A 171 -18.66 -34.83 -3.14
CA SER A 171 -17.42 -35.49 -2.73
C SER A 171 -16.36 -34.46 -2.35
N ARG A 172 -15.42 -34.86 -1.49
CA ARG A 172 -14.19 -34.09 -1.19
C ARG A 172 -12.97 -34.63 -1.96
N ASP A 173 -13.23 -35.28 -3.07
CA ASP A 173 -12.21 -35.89 -3.90
C ASP A 173 -11.73 -34.89 -4.95
N TYR A 174 -10.48 -34.44 -4.81
CA TYR A 174 -9.86 -33.45 -5.69
C TYR A 174 -9.91 -33.88 -7.16
N ASP A 175 -9.57 -35.14 -7.43
CA ASP A 175 -9.46 -35.68 -8.79
C ASP A 175 -10.82 -35.71 -9.51
N LYS A 176 -11.91 -35.61 -8.73
CA LYS A 176 -13.27 -35.59 -9.25
C LYS A 176 -13.87 -34.20 -9.40
N LEU A 177 -13.20 -33.12 -8.99
CA LEU A 177 -13.76 -31.76 -9.03
C LEU A 177 -14.24 -31.36 -10.43
N LEU A 178 -13.49 -31.72 -11.47
CA LEU A 178 -13.83 -31.37 -12.85
C LEU A 178 -14.72 -32.41 -13.55
N THR A 179 -14.89 -33.60 -12.97
CA THR A 179 -15.61 -34.74 -13.60
C THR A 179 -16.93 -35.09 -12.90
N SER A 180 -17.13 -34.71 -11.64
CA SER A 180 -18.35 -34.97 -10.87
C SER A 180 -19.58 -34.17 -11.34
N GLY A 181 -19.35 -33.13 -12.16
CA GLY A 181 -20.36 -32.15 -12.54
C GLY A 181 -20.75 -31.20 -11.42
N ASP A 182 -19.98 -31.14 -10.32
CA ASP A 182 -20.15 -30.13 -9.27
C ASP A 182 -19.72 -28.74 -9.77
N TYR A 183 -18.73 -28.73 -10.68
CA TYR A 183 -18.26 -27.55 -11.39
C TYR A 183 -18.41 -27.73 -12.89
N LYS A 184 -18.80 -26.66 -13.58
CA LYS A 184 -18.93 -26.64 -15.04
C LYS A 184 -18.05 -25.57 -15.65
N LYS A 185 -17.36 -25.92 -16.74
CA LYS A 185 -16.56 -24.97 -17.53
C LYS A 185 -17.48 -23.87 -18.04
N TYR A 186 -17.14 -22.63 -17.71
CA TYR A 186 -17.86 -21.46 -18.15
C TYR A 186 -17.50 -21.13 -19.60
N PRO A 187 -18.48 -21.03 -20.52
CA PRO A 187 -18.20 -20.82 -21.95
C PRO A 187 -17.82 -19.39 -22.32
N LEU A 188 -17.71 -18.46 -21.35
CA LEU A 188 -17.44 -17.04 -21.59
C LEU A 188 -18.52 -16.35 -22.45
N ASP A 189 -19.77 -16.74 -22.24
CA ASP A 189 -20.94 -16.25 -22.97
C ASP A 189 -21.59 -15.01 -22.32
N ARG A 190 -20.92 -14.38 -21.36
CA ARG A 190 -21.38 -13.18 -20.63
C ARG A 190 -22.69 -13.37 -19.86
N THR A 191 -23.09 -14.62 -19.59
CA THR A 191 -24.34 -14.94 -18.85
C THR A 191 -24.22 -14.76 -17.35
N ILE A 192 -23.01 -14.87 -16.79
CA ILE A 192 -22.79 -14.74 -15.34
C ILE A 192 -22.52 -13.29 -14.96
N ARG A 193 -23.25 -12.82 -13.94
CA ARG A 193 -23.08 -11.50 -13.35
C ARG A 193 -22.67 -11.60 -11.89
N VAL A 194 -21.59 -10.92 -11.54
CA VAL A 194 -21.15 -10.75 -10.16
C VAL A 194 -21.97 -9.62 -9.54
N LYS A 195 -22.50 -9.88 -8.34
CA LYS A 195 -23.31 -8.92 -7.59
C LYS A 195 -22.51 -7.66 -7.27
N LYS A 196 -23.22 -6.53 -7.18
CA LYS A 196 -22.63 -5.27 -6.73
C LYS A 196 -22.07 -5.38 -5.31
N GLY A 197 -21.06 -4.56 -5.03
CA GLY A 197 -20.43 -4.47 -3.72
C GLY A 197 -19.30 -5.49 -3.55
N PHE A 198 -18.46 -5.25 -2.55
CA PHE A 198 -17.32 -6.11 -2.27
C PHE A 198 -17.73 -7.28 -1.37
N GLN A 199 -17.30 -8.49 -1.75
CA GLN A 199 -17.47 -9.71 -0.96
C GLN A 199 -16.10 -10.23 -0.56
N ARG A 200 -15.97 -10.61 0.71
CA ARG A 200 -14.79 -11.31 1.21
C ARG A 200 -14.92 -12.79 0.87
N TYR A 201 -13.86 -13.34 0.30
CA TYR A 201 -13.73 -14.75 0.04
C TYR A 201 -12.89 -15.39 1.15
N ASN A 202 -13.35 -16.52 1.67
CA ASN A 202 -12.60 -17.37 2.59
C ASN A 202 -13.03 -18.84 2.43
N ASP A 203 -13.40 -19.19 1.21
CA ASP A 203 -13.96 -20.50 0.93
C ASP A 203 -12.84 -21.52 0.73
N THR A 204 -13.01 -22.69 1.33
CA THR A 204 -12.24 -23.88 0.95
C THR A 204 -12.61 -24.31 -0.47
N VAL A 205 -11.78 -25.14 -1.08
CA VAL A 205 -11.96 -25.65 -2.45
C VAL A 205 -13.37 -26.09 -2.81
N TYR A 206 -14.01 -26.88 -1.95
CA TYR A 206 -15.35 -27.44 -2.23
C TYR A 206 -16.47 -26.40 -2.07
N LYS A 207 -16.16 -25.23 -1.51
CA LYS A 207 -17.09 -24.11 -1.31
C LYS A 207 -16.84 -22.95 -2.27
N ALA A 208 -15.69 -22.94 -2.96
CA ALA A 208 -15.31 -21.87 -3.85
C ALA A 208 -16.35 -21.70 -4.98
N PRO A 209 -16.82 -20.49 -5.27
CA PRO A 209 -17.76 -20.29 -6.38
C PRO A 209 -17.09 -20.47 -7.74
N TYR A 210 -15.78 -20.26 -7.82
CA TYR A 210 -15.01 -20.31 -9.05
C TYR A 210 -13.67 -21.02 -8.85
N LEU A 211 -13.36 -21.92 -9.79
CA LEU A 211 -12.05 -22.56 -9.92
C LEU A 211 -11.34 -22.03 -11.15
N LEU A 212 -10.04 -21.80 -11.00
CA LEU A 212 -9.12 -21.49 -12.08
C LEU A 212 -8.48 -22.79 -12.55
N VAL A 213 -8.56 -23.06 -13.86
CA VAL A 213 -8.09 -24.30 -14.47
C VAL A 213 -7.14 -23.98 -15.62
N LYS A 214 -6.06 -24.76 -15.74
CA LYS A 214 -5.13 -24.67 -16.88
C LYS A 214 -4.77 -26.08 -17.33
N ASP A 215 -4.92 -26.35 -18.62
CA ASP A 215 -4.61 -27.65 -19.23
C ASP A 215 -5.29 -28.84 -18.52
N GLY A 216 -6.53 -28.62 -18.06
CA GLY A 216 -7.32 -29.63 -17.32
C GLY A 216 -6.94 -29.81 -15.84
N LEU A 217 -5.98 -29.03 -15.32
CA LEU A 217 -5.61 -29.04 -13.91
C LEU A 217 -6.19 -27.83 -13.16
N VAL A 218 -6.76 -28.06 -11.98
CA VAL A 218 -7.17 -26.96 -11.09
C VAL A 218 -5.93 -26.34 -10.47
N VAL A 219 -5.72 -25.05 -10.75
CA VAL A 219 -4.56 -24.26 -10.33
C VAL A 219 -4.89 -23.19 -9.28
N GLY A 220 -6.11 -23.20 -8.76
CA GLY A 220 -6.51 -22.34 -7.65
C GLY A 220 -8.01 -22.10 -7.56
N ASN A 221 -8.45 -21.68 -6.38
CA ASN A 221 -9.77 -21.06 -6.22
C ASN A 221 -9.60 -19.57 -6.44
N ILE A 222 -10.58 -18.92 -7.06
CA ILE A 222 -10.52 -17.48 -7.30
C ILE A 222 -11.80 -16.77 -6.91
N GLY A 223 -11.66 -15.50 -6.55
CA GLY A 223 -12.77 -14.61 -6.24
C GLY A 223 -12.73 -13.34 -7.10
N PHE A 224 -13.90 -12.77 -7.36
CA PHE A 224 -14.07 -11.65 -8.28
C PHE A 224 -14.74 -10.46 -7.63
N TYR A 225 -14.39 -9.27 -8.10
CA TYR A 225 -15.08 -8.03 -7.78
C TYR A 225 -15.35 -7.26 -9.08
N GLY A 226 -16.60 -6.82 -9.24
CA GLY A 226 -17.04 -6.04 -10.38
C GLY A 226 -17.05 -4.54 -10.08
N ASP A 227 -18.10 -4.10 -9.41
CA ASP A 227 -18.37 -2.70 -9.14
C ASP A 227 -19.09 -2.55 -7.79
N LYS A 228 -18.98 -1.38 -7.17
CA LYS A 228 -19.60 -1.09 -5.88
C LYS A 228 -21.12 -1.02 -6.00
N ASP A 229 -21.64 -0.43 -7.07
CA ASP A 229 -23.02 0.05 -7.15
C ASP A 229 -23.85 -0.69 -8.21
N ARG A 230 -23.20 -1.44 -9.11
CA ARG A 230 -23.88 -2.23 -10.14
C ARG A 230 -23.33 -3.65 -10.28
N GLU A 231 -24.18 -4.54 -10.79
CA GLU A 231 -23.74 -5.86 -11.19
C GLU A 231 -22.84 -5.76 -12.42
N THR A 232 -21.83 -6.61 -12.48
CA THR A 232 -20.84 -6.62 -13.55
C THR A 232 -20.74 -8.02 -14.12
N VAL A 233 -20.58 -8.10 -15.44
CA VAL A 233 -20.40 -9.38 -16.13
C VAL A 233 -19.06 -9.99 -15.71
N LEU A 234 -19.01 -11.30 -15.47
CA LEU A 234 -17.88 -11.99 -14.84
C LEU A 234 -16.55 -11.73 -15.56
N GLU A 235 -16.57 -11.70 -16.88
CA GLU A 235 -15.44 -11.45 -17.78
C GLU A 235 -14.78 -10.09 -17.54
N ASP A 236 -15.58 -9.09 -17.19
CA ASP A 236 -15.11 -7.72 -16.93
C ASP A 236 -14.69 -7.53 -15.46
N CYS A 237 -15.00 -8.51 -14.58
CA CYS A 237 -14.65 -8.46 -13.16
C CYS A 237 -13.16 -8.70 -12.93
N LYS A 238 -12.66 -8.09 -11.85
CA LYS A 238 -11.26 -8.18 -11.43
C LYS A 238 -11.07 -9.29 -10.39
N ILE A 239 -9.96 -10.00 -10.50
CA ILE A 239 -9.58 -11.05 -9.54
C ILE A 239 -9.17 -10.37 -8.23
N VAL A 240 -9.79 -10.72 -7.10
CA VAL A 240 -9.51 -10.13 -5.78
C VAL A 240 -9.10 -11.17 -4.73
N TYR A 241 -9.18 -12.44 -5.08
CA TYR A 241 -8.81 -13.53 -4.21
C TYR A 241 -8.25 -14.68 -5.03
N LEU A 242 -7.21 -15.32 -4.50
CA LEU A 242 -6.70 -16.59 -4.98
C LEU A 242 -6.27 -17.46 -3.79
N ARG A 243 -6.66 -18.73 -3.80
CA ARG A 243 -6.23 -19.73 -2.81
C ARG A 243 -5.68 -20.97 -3.49
N LEU A 244 -4.58 -21.49 -2.96
CA LEU A 244 -4.04 -22.81 -3.27
C LEU A 244 -4.14 -23.69 -2.03
N GLU A 245 -4.78 -24.84 -2.17
CA GLU A 245 -4.74 -25.90 -1.16
C GLU A 245 -3.68 -26.95 -1.50
N LYS A 246 -3.31 -27.77 -0.52
CA LYS A 246 -2.25 -28.79 -0.65
C LYS A 246 -2.40 -29.67 -1.89
N ALA A 247 -3.61 -30.14 -2.19
CA ALA A 247 -3.86 -30.98 -3.37
C ALA A 247 -3.46 -30.28 -4.69
N TYR A 248 -3.69 -28.97 -4.80
CA TYR A 248 -3.37 -28.19 -5.99
C TYR A 248 -1.85 -28.00 -6.10
N ILE A 249 -1.20 -27.80 -4.97
CA ILE A 249 0.24 -27.63 -4.85
C ILE A 249 0.95 -28.93 -5.23
N ASP A 250 0.48 -30.07 -4.71
CA ASP A 250 1.03 -31.38 -5.02
C ASP A 250 0.87 -31.70 -6.52
N ALA A 251 -0.30 -31.44 -7.09
CA ALA A 251 -0.52 -31.62 -8.53
C ALA A 251 0.34 -30.66 -9.37
N ALA A 252 0.50 -29.41 -8.95
CA ALA A 252 1.35 -28.44 -9.63
C ALA A 252 2.82 -28.88 -9.67
N ARG A 253 3.34 -29.46 -8.57
CA ARG A 253 4.71 -30.01 -8.52
C ARG A 253 4.92 -31.12 -9.53
N VAL A 254 3.96 -32.03 -9.65
CA VAL A 254 4.01 -33.14 -10.63
C VAL A 254 3.93 -32.63 -12.07
N ASN A 255 3.13 -31.58 -12.30
CA ASN A 255 2.88 -31.03 -13.64
C ASN A 255 3.77 -29.84 -14.01
N SER A 256 4.86 -29.61 -13.26
CA SER A 256 5.82 -28.51 -13.51
C SER A 256 5.17 -27.12 -13.60
N ILE A 257 4.09 -26.89 -12.85
CA ILE A 257 3.47 -25.57 -12.75
C ILE A 257 4.22 -24.75 -11.71
N SER A 258 4.65 -23.54 -12.07
CA SER A 258 5.34 -22.64 -11.14
C SER A 258 4.40 -21.59 -10.58
N TYR A 259 4.51 -21.30 -9.29
CA TYR A 259 3.86 -20.16 -8.65
C TYR A 259 4.90 -19.20 -8.08
N LYS A 260 4.87 -17.94 -8.49
CA LYS A 260 5.80 -16.91 -8.00
C LYS A 260 5.06 -15.70 -7.46
N LEU A 261 5.37 -15.28 -6.24
CA LEU A 261 4.83 -14.06 -5.63
C LEU A 261 5.91 -12.98 -5.63
N ASP A 262 5.70 -11.89 -6.37
CA ASP A 262 6.69 -10.81 -6.54
C ASP A 262 8.10 -11.36 -6.88
N GLY A 263 8.14 -12.40 -7.71
CA GLY A 263 9.37 -13.06 -8.17
C GLY A 263 9.91 -14.18 -7.27
N VAL A 264 9.41 -14.33 -6.04
CA VAL A 264 9.79 -15.45 -5.14
C VAL A 264 9.05 -16.71 -5.54
N ASP A 265 9.78 -17.79 -5.81
CA ASP A 265 9.19 -19.10 -6.09
C ASP A 265 8.57 -19.68 -4.80
N LEU A 266 7.26 -19.91 -4.86
CA LEU A 266 6.47 -20.40 -3.74
C LEU A 266 6.55 -21.93 -3.58
N LEU A 267 6.95 -22.64 -4.65
CA LEU A 267 7.09 -24.09 -4.62
C LEU A 267 8.49 -24.53 -4.16
N ASP A 268 9.49 -23.67 -4.27
CA ASP A 268 10.81 -23.92 -3.67
C ASP A 268 10.77 -23.94 -2.14
N LYS A 269 11.84 -24.46 -1.54
CA LYS A 269 12.01 -24.46 -0.09
C LYS A 269 12.06 -23.03 0.43
N LEU A 270 11.10 -22.67 1.28
CA LEU A 270 10.98 -21.34 1.86
C LEU A 270 12.15 -21.08 2.81
N LYS A 271 12.84 -19.96 2.61
CA LYS A 271 13.94 -19.51 3.46
C LYS A 271 13.63 -18.14 4.02
N LEU A 272 13.61 -18.01 5.35
CA LEU A 272 13.30 -16.75 6.03
C LEU A 272 14.18 -15.59 5.52
N GLU A 273 15.48 -15.80 5.37
CA GLU A 273 16.41 -14.77 4.87
C GLU A 273 16.03 -14.28 3.47
N SER A 274 15.58 -15.19 2.59
CA SER A 274 15.16 -14.85 1.23
C SER A 274 13.84 -14.09 1.22
N LEU A 275 12.89 -14.48 2.07
CA LEU A 275 11.62 -13.79 2.24
C LEU A 275 11.82 -12.39 2.84
N GLN A 276 12.67 -12.25 3.87
CA GLN A 276 13.01 -10.96 4.47
C GLN A 276 13.71 -10.04 3.48
N LYS A 277 14.64 -10.57 2.67
CA LYS A 277 15.31 -9.81 1.62
C LYS A 277 14.33 -9.29 0.57
N ASN A 278 13.34 -10.08 0.17
CA ASN A 278 12.40 -9.70 -0.89
C ASN A 278 11.25 -8.81 -0.38
N PHE A 279 10.67 -9.16 0.76
CA PHE A 279 9.46 -8.52 1.27
C PHE A 279 9.76 -7.42 2.31
N GLY A 280 10.89 -7.50 3.02
CA GLY A 280 11.29 -6.53 4.05
C GLY A 280 10.16 -6.32 5.07
N ASP A 281 9.85 -5.06 5.34
CA ASP A 281 8.81 -4.65 6.31
C ASP A 281 7.39 -5.13 5.94
N LYS A 282 7.18 -5.63 4.72
CA LYS A 282 5.89 -6.23 4.32
C LYS A 282 5.66 -7.59 4.96
N LEU A 283 6.73 -8.30 5.31
CA LEU A 283 6.67 -9.58 6.04
C LEU A 283 6.35 -9.28 7.51
N TRP A 284 5.07 -9.28 7.84
CA TRP A 284 4.55 -8.77 9.12
C TRP A 284 4.28 -9.87 10.14
N LEU A 285 4.09 -11.11 9.68
CA LEU A 285 3.84 -12.26 10.53
C LEU A 285 4.89 -13.34 10.26
N LEU A 286 5.61 -13.69 11.31
CA LEU A 286 6.62 -14.75 11.32
C LEU A 286 6.10 -15.91 12.19
N PRO A 287 6.44 -17.16 11.84
CA PRO A 287 6.17 -18.30 12.71
C PRO A 287 6.90 -18.10 14.07
N PRO A 288 6.35 -18.62 15.17
CA PRO A 288 7.04 -18.59 16.46
C PRO A 288 8.34 -19.40 16.39
N SER A 289 9.33 -19.04 17.23
CA SER A 289 10.62 -19.74 17.29
C SER A 289 10.52 -21.19 17.78
N LYS A 290 9.45 -21.51 18.50
CA LYS A 290 9.12 -22.86 18.98
C LYS A 290 7.66 -23.15 18.64
N PRO A 291 7.36 -23.57 17.40
CA PRO A 291 6.00 -23.93 17.01
C PRO A 291 5.55 -25.19 17.77
N ILE A 292 4.28 -25.20 18.19
CA ILE A 292 3.66 -26.36 18.84
C ILE A 292 3.34 -27.44 17.82
N ASP A 293 2.87 -27.03 16.64
CA ASP A 293 2.51 -27.88 15.52
C ASP A 293 2.59 -27.09 14.19
N GLU A 294 2.35 -27.78 13.08
CA GLU A 294 2.40 -27.21 11.72
C GLU A 294 1.36 -26.09 11.48
N SER A 295 0.29 -25.97 12.28
CA SER A 295 -0.70 -24.90 12.09
C SER A 295 -0.11 -23.50 12.36
N GLN A 296 0.96 -23.45 13.16
CA GLN A 296 1.69 -22.23 13.48
C GLN A 296 2.77 -21.89 12.45
N LEU A 297 3.01 -22.76 11.47
CA LEU A 297 4.00 -22.56 10.41
C LEU A 297 3.40 -21.79 9.24
N HIS A 298 3.36 -20.47 9.39
CA HIS A 298 2.95 -19.59 8.30
C HIS A 298 3.66 -18.24 8.33
N TYR A 299 3.85 -17.68 7.12
CA TYR A 299 4.28 -16.31 6.90
C TYR A 299 3.09 -15.45 6.49
N GLY A 300 3.00 -14.24 7.02
CA GLY A 300 2.06 -13.23 6.57
C GLY A 300 2.77 -12.07 5.89
N ILE A 301 2.30 -11.69 4.71
CA ILE A 301 2.80 -10.56 3.92
C ILE A 301 1.65 -9.58 3.73
N GLN A 302 1.90 -8.28 3.90
CA GLN A 302 0.89 -7.24 3.73
C GLN A 302 1.41 -6.05 2.93
N TRP A 303 0.57 -5.56 2.02
CA TRP A 303 0.78 -4.33 1.27
C TRP A 303 -0.33 -3.37 1.67
N THR A 304 -0.08 -2.59 2.72
CA THR A 304 -1.05 -1.70 3.34
C THR A 304 -0.62 -0.24 3.25
N SER A 305 -1.56 0.66 3.54
CA SER A 305 -1.31 2.09 3.69
C SER A 305 -1.73 2.54 5.09
N GLY A 306 -1.24 3.70 5.55
CA GLY A 306 -1.62 4.26 6.85
C GLY A 306 -3.11 4.57 7.00
N SER A 307 -3.86 4.59 5.88
CA SER A 307 -5.30 4.84 5.86
C SER A 307 -6.15 3.58 5.76
N ASP A 308 -5.56 2.42 6.07
CA ASP A 308 -6.21 1.12 5.92
C ASP A 308 -6.68 0.91 4.46
N HIS A 309 -7.86 0.30 4.25
CA HIS A 309 -8.59 0.23 3.00
C HIS A 309 -9.57 1.41 2.81
N LEU A 310 -9.41 2.48 3.61
CA LEU A 310 -10.29 3.64 3.49
C LEU A 310 -9.99 4.43 2.23
N PHE A 311 -8.76 4.56 1.75
CA PHE A 311 -8.48 5.26 0.48
C PHE A 311 -7.98 4.33 -0.61
N TRP A 312 -7.12 3.39 -0.24
CA TRP A 312 -6.43 2.52 -1.18
C TRP A 312 -6.87 1.07 -1.01
N ASN A 313 -6.60 0.24 -2.01
CA ASN A 313 -6.69 -1.19 -1.83
C ASN A 313 -5.58 -1.64 -0.87
N GLN A 314 -5.85 -2.70 -0.12
CA GLN A 314 -4.83 -3.42 0.63
C GLN A 314 -4.74 -4.83 0.13
N TYR A 315 -3.56 -5.42 0.27
CA TYR A 315 -3.31 -6.78 -0.17
C TYR A 315 -2.69 -7.58 0.97
N PHE A 316 -3.08 -8.83 1.06
CA PHE A 316 -2.60 -9.74 2.09
C PHE A 316 -2.26 -11.08 1.46
N SER A 317 -1.20 -11.69 1.96
CA SER A 317 -0.84 -13.05 1.61
C SER A 317 -0.46 -13.85 2.84
N TYR A 318 -0.88 -15.11 2.85
CA TYR A 318 -0.48 -16.09 3.84
C TYR A 318 0.12 -17.30 3.13
N ILE A 319 1.33 -17.68 3.53
CA ILE A 319 2.04 -18.85 3.04
C ILE A 319 2.14 -19.82 4.20
N HIS A 320 1.36 -20.90 4.17
CA HIS A 320 1.46 -22.00 5.13
C HIS A 320 2.46 -23.03 4.61
N PHE A 321 3.24 -23.64 5.51
CA PHE A 321 4.28 -24.58 5.13
C PHE A 321 4.47 -25.68 6.18
N ASP A 322 5.13 -26.77 5.79
CA ASP A 322 5.43 -27.90 6.65
C ASP A 322 6.79 -27.75 7.36
N GLU A 323 7.15 -28.72 8.20
CA GLU A 323 8.45 -28.73 8.91
C GLU A 323 9.66 -28.77 7.95
N SER A 324 9.46 -29.18 6.69
CA SER A 324 10.50 -29.16 5.65
C SER A 324 10.64 -27.80 4.96
N ASN A 325 9.85 -26.80 5.38
CA ASN A 325 9.69 -25.48 4.76
C ASN A 325 9.14 -25.54 3.34
N MET A 326 8.31 -26.54 3.04
CA MET A 326 7.59 -26.64 1.78
C MET A 326 6.18 -26.10 1.93
N MET A 327 5.74 -25.26 1.00
CA MET A 327 4.40 -24.67 1.04
C MET A 327 3.31 -25.75 1.00
N THR A 328 2.33 -25.63 1.89
CA THR A 328 1.17 -26.54 2.02
C THR A 328 -0.17 -25.86 1.73
N SER A 329 -0.24 -24.54 1.88
CA SER A 329 -1.40 -23.72 1.49
C SER A 329 -0.94 -22.30 1.20
N PHE A 330 -1.66 -21.61 0.32
CA PHE A 330 -1.40 -20.24 -0.03
C PHE A 330 -2.70 -19.46 -0.15
N ASP A 331 -2.74 -18.28 0.42
CA ASP A 331 -3.83 -17.32 0.23
C ASP A 331 -3.24 -15.99 -0.25
N LEU A 332 -3.90 -15.38 -1.22
CA LEU A 332 -3.65 -14.02 -1.68
C LEU A 332 -4.99 -13.30 -1.83
N SER A 333 -5.19 -12.22 -1.10
CA SER A 333 -6.46 -11.51 -1.03
C SER A 333 -6.28 -10.01 -1.11
N THR A 334 -7.35 -9.32 -1.49
CA THR A 334 -7.42 -7.86 -1.52
C THR A 334 -8.59 -7.36 -0.70
N GLU A 335 -8.38 -6.31 0.07
CA GLU A 335 -9.46 -5.44 0.53
C GLU A 335 -9.60 -4.27 -0.42
N ILE A 336 -10.72 -4.21 -1.14
CA ILE A 336 -10.99 -3.10 -2.06
C ILE A 336 -11.21 -1.83 -1.27
N GLY A 337 -10.56 -0.76 -1.70
CA GLY A 337 -10.72 0.56 -1.14
C GLY A 337 -12.19 0.96 -1.17
N ARG A 338 -12.82 1.08 0.01
CA ARG A 338 -14.22 1.54 0.16
C ARG A 338 -14.44 2.28 1.47
N ASP A 339 -15.60 2.92 1.58
CA ASP A 339 -16.11 3.31 2.89
C ASP A 339 -16.57 2.04 3.61
N ASP A 340 -16.24 1.92 4.88
CA ASP A 340 -16.71 0.83 5.69
C ASP A 340 -18.22 1.01 5.92
N HIS A 341 -19.02 0.35 5.09
CA HIS A 341 -20.44 0.20 5.38
C HIS A 341 -20.52 -0.82 6.51
N LYS A 342 -20.70 -0.33 7.75
CA LYS A 342 -21.32 -1.16 8.79
C LYS A 342 -22.54 -1.82 8.16
N LYS A 343 -22.54 -3.15 8.19
CA LYS A 343 -23.63 -4.02 7.72
C LYS A 343 -24.98 -3.57 8.27
#